data_AF-A0A7W0YNU7-F1
#
_entry.id   AF-A0A7W0YNU7-F1
#
_cell.length_a   1.000
_cell.length_b   1.000
_cell.length_c   1.000
_cell.angle_alpha   90.00
_cell.angle_beta   90.00
_cell.angle_gamma   90.00
#
_symmetry.space_group_name_H-M   'P 1'
#
loop_
_entity.id
_entity.type
_entity.pdbx_description
1 polymer ?
#
loop_
_entity_poly.entity_id
_entity_poly.type
_entity_poly.pdbx_seq_one_letter_code
_entity_poly.pdbx_strand_id
1 'polypeptide(L)'
;MVPPTEAPSPGVARVLRQEGLVMDVAGRRAWILVPSRPVDRRAVFLANYWPVIGLVLERYVPAAIVGASAVRLHLGDFSPPEYLPAYQAANQSEYTLPLEAGFALRLRPRPVDPTRIQSIAAPGGVQIPVLGPAHLLATLDEPEVQAGVEPITAWLRHLILRTPDLDRAVTANPRPQVLQRLADMAKALGNTALAKQLDAAARRVSERIATPSRTGVGGRIAIPPVILSRPRGSSTPWLDEQAMRLERQAEEVTRLVGKRAAGLPSFSSARLLAQAQEVKAYDAYHSTTMEGYRISADVVEAIINGQPLPGGPQDAEALRAAMAVQGYSIAFDRVLQLVRKNAPLTGGLILDLYEDLFRPSVDAGIVRPGELRGWRTSSVSLKGWRHVPPNALKVPDLIDGLEAFVGRADLSGVTRALIAHLEFVTIHPFLDGNGRLGRLLLNLVALEAGLPWVTVRSDERAPFFRSIERAQVDQDTEPYVRFLWHLLRQAATDLEGRDRRGAPRRRVLRKKA
;
A
#
# COMPACT_ATOMS: atom_id res chain seq x y z
N MET A 1 13.95 -18.78 -11.87
CA MET A 1 14.91 -19.46 -10.98
C MET A 1 15.05 -20.88 -11.47
N VAL A 2 16.24 -21.44 -11.37
CA VAL A 2 16.59 -22.73 -11.95
C VAL A 2 16.75 -23.71 -10.78
N PRO A 3 16.08 -24.88 -10.78
CA PRO A 3 16.19 -25.85 -9.68
C PRO A 3 17.65 -26.28 -9.46
N PRO A 4 18.02 -26.83 -8.28
CA PRO A 4 19.41 -27.20 -7.96
C PRO A 4 20.07 -28.11 -9.01
N THR A 5 19.26 -28.90 -9.72
CA THR A 5 19.66 -29.81 -10.81
C THR A 5 20.00 -29.12 -12.13
N GLU A 6 19.58 -27.87 -12.32
CA GLU A 6 19.83 -27.07 -13.52
C GLU A 6 20.75 -25.87 -13.20
N ALA A 7 21.24 -25.76 -11.96
CA ALA A 7 22.14 -24.68 -11.56
C ALA A 7 23.39 -24.66 -12.48
N PRO A 8 23.79 -23.48 -13.01
CA PRO A 8 24.99 -23.37 -13.83
C PRO A 8 26.19 -23.93 -13.08
N SER A 9 27.08 -24.58 -13.84
CA SER A 9 28.32 -25.14 -13.28
C SER A 9 29.08 -24.07 -12.48
N PRO A 10 29.90 -24.46 -11.48
CA PRO A 10 30.67 -23.50 -10.69
C PRO A 10 31.50 -22.51 -11.53
N GLY A 11 31.94 -22.93 -12.72
CA GLY A 11 32.61 -22.07 -13.71
C GLY A 11 31.68 -21.02 -14.31
N VAL A 12 30.50 -21.42 -14.78
CA VAL A 12 29.49 -20.50 -15.34
C VAL A 12 28.99 -19.53 -14.26
N ALA A 13 28.71 -19.99 -13.05
CA ALA A 13 28.29 -19.13 -11.95
C ALA A 13 29.37 -18.10 -11.55
N ARG A 14 30.67 -18.40 -11.75
CA ARG A 14 31.76 -17.45 -11.54
C ARG A 14 31.78 -16.38 -12.61
N VAL A 15 31.67 -16.77 -13.88
CA VAL A 15 31.59 -15.83 -15.02
C VAL A 15 30.39 -14.92 -14.86
N LEU A 16 29.19 -15.45 -14.58
CA LEU A 16 27.99 -14.63 -14.40
C LEU A 16 28.12 -13.62 -13.24
N ARG A 17 28.85 -13.96 -12.17
CA ARG A 17 29.16 -13.02 -11.09
C ARG A 17 30.15 -11.93 -11.51
N GLN A 18 31.21 -12.29 -12.25
CA GLN A 18 32.17 -11.32 -12.80
C GLN A 18 31.47 -10.36 -13.78
N GLU A 19 30.62 -10.91 -14.63
CA GLU A 19 29.75 -10.16 -15.55
C GLU A 19 28.57 -9.50 -14.84
N GLY A 20 28.46 -9.60 -13.50
CA GLY A 20 27.41 -8.96 -12.67
C GLY A 20 25.99 -9.20 -13.18
N LEU A 21 25.77 -10.37 -13.78
CA LEU A 21 24.48 -10.91 -14.18
C LEU A 21 23.85 -11.72 -13.04
N VAL A 22 24.45 -11.65 -11.85
CA VAL A 22 23.99 -12.32 -10.63
C VAL A 22 23.95 -11.34 -9.47
N MET A 23 22.84 -11.35 -8.74
CA MET A 23 22.70 -10.72 -7.44
C MET A 23 22.66 -11.81 -6.36
N ASP A 24 23.74 -11.94 -5.58
CA ASP A 24 23.74 -12.81 -4.40
C ASP A 24 22.79 -12.23 -3.32
N VAL A 25 21.98 -13.09 -2.72
CA VAL A 25 21.02 -12.76 -1.66
C VAL A 25 21.09 -13.80 -0.54
N ALA A 26 20.44 -13.54 0.59
CA ALA A 26 20.38 -14.49 1.71
C ALA A 26 21.78 -14.96 2.15
N GLY A 27 22.72 -14.04 2.36
CA GLY A 27 24.10 -14.37 2.74
C GLY A 27 24.80 -15.34 1.77
N ARG A 28 24.61 -15.17 0.45
CA ARG A 28 25.10 -16.05 -0.64
C ARG A 28 24.49 -17.45 -0.65
N ARG A 29 23.42 -17.70 0.09
CA ARG A 29 22.69 -18.99 0.07
C ARG A 29 21.76 -19.10 -1.14
N ALA A 30 21.39 -17.97 -1.74
CA ALA A 30 20.59 -17.88 -2.94
C ALA A 30 21.11 -16.76 -3.85
N TRP A 31 20.69 -16.75 -5.11
CA TRP A 31 21.13 -15.78 -6.09
C TRP A 31 20.07 -15.56 -7.16
N ILE A 32 19.99 -14.35 -7.69
CA ILE A 32 19.01 -13.92 -8.69
C ILE A 32 19.76 -13.62 -9.99
N LEU A 33 19.32 -14.21 -11.10
CA LEU A 33 19.78 -13.85 -12.44
C LEU A 33 19.22 -12.48 -12.83
N VAL A 34 20.09 -11.57 -13.27
CA VAL A 34 19.71 -10.23 -13.70
C VAL A 34 19.98 -10.03 -15.19
N PRO A 35 18.94 -9.72 -15.99
CA PRO A 35 19.02 -9.80 -17.45
C PRO A 35 19.75 -8.61 -18.11
N SER A 36 19.99 -7.51 -17.40
CA SER A 36 20.65 -6.33 -17.96
C SER A 36 21.23 -5.41 -16.88
N ARG A 37 22.20 -4.57 -17.28
CA ARG A 37 22.85 -3.53 -16.44
C ARG A 37 22.44 -2.13 -16.94
N PRO A 38 22.36 -1.10 -16.06
CA PRO A 38 22.52 -1.16 -14.60
C PRO A 38 21.32 -1.83 -13.91
N VAL A 39 21.61 -2.57 -12.83
CA VAL A 39 20.61 -3.31 -12.07
C VAL A 39 20.07 -2.42 -10.94
N ASP A 40 18.76 -2.15 -10.97
CA ASP A 40 18.05 -1.69 -9.77
C ASP A 40 17.93 -2.87 -8.78
N ARG A 41 18.95 -3.03 -7.93
CA ARG A 41 19.07 -4.17 -7.00
C ARG A 41 17.87 -4.29 -6.07
N ARG A 42 17.33 -3.16 -5.61
CA ARG A 42 16.16 -3.14 -4.74
C ARG A 42 14.92 -3.63 -5.48
N ALA A 43 14.69 -3.15 -6.71
CA ALA A 43 13.56 -3.63 -7.51
C ALA A 43 13.66 -5.12 -7.83
N VAL A 44 14.85 -5.60 -8.17
CA VAL A 44 15.09 -7.03 -8.44
C VAL A 44 14.86 -7.86 -7.18
N PHE A 45 15.38 -7.44 -6.03
CA PHE A 45 15.18 -8.14 -4.77
C PHE A 45 13.71 -8.22 -4.38
N LEU A 46 12.99 -7.10 -4.39
CA LEU A 46 11.58 -7.06 -3.99
C LEU A 46 10.69 -7.89 -4.90
N ALA A 47 10.95 -7.88 -6.21
CA ALA A 47 10.24 -8.74 -7.17
C ALA A 47 10.45 -10.25 -6.91
N ASN A 48 11.54 -10.62 -6.22
CA ASN A 48 11.90 -11.99 -5.91
C ASN A 48 11.85 -12.32 -4.41
N TYR A 49 11.29 -11.44 -3.57
CA TYR A 49 11.33 -11.61 -2.11
C TYR A 49 10.72 -12.95 -1.68
N TRP A 50 9.47 -13.22 -2.05
CA TRP A 50 8.80 -14.48 -1.69
C TRP A 50 9.43 -15.72 -2.32
N PRO A 51 9.84 -15.73 -3.60
CA PRO A 51 10.68 -16.80 -4.15
C PRO A 51 11.95 -17.09 -3.34
N VAL A 52 12.67 -16.05 -2.90
CA VAL A 52 13.86 -16.19 -2.05
C VAL A 52 13.49 -16.78 -0.70
N ILE A 53 12.41 -16.31 -0.06
CA ILE A 53 11.93 -16.87 1.21
C ILE A 53 11.59 -18.35 1.08
N GLY A 54 10.81 -18.75 0.07
CA GLY A 54 10.43 -20.14 -0.16
C GLY A 54 11.66 -21.05 -0.28
N LEU A 55 12.58 -20.69 -1.17
CA LEU A 55 13.82 -21.44 -1.39
C LEU A 55 14.70 -21.54 -0.14
N VAL A 56 14.78 -20.46 0.65
CA VAL A 56 15.54 -20.49 1.90
C VAL A 56 14.88 -21.44 2.90
N LEU A 57 13.56 -21.34 3.10
CA LEU A 57 12.82 -22.14 4.08
C LEU A 57 12.80 -23.63 3.76
N GLU A 58 12.90 -24.03 2.49
CA GLU A 58 13.06 -25.44 2.08
C GLU A 58 14.25 -26.14 2.76
N ARG A 59 15.31 -25.40 3.12
CA ARG A 59 16.48 -25.94 3.82
C ARG A 59 16.29 -26.12 5.32
N TYR A 60 15.19 -25.61 5.84
CA TYR A 60 14.88 -25.56 7.27
C TYR A 60 13.63 -26.36 7.63
N VAL A 61 13.10 -27.15 6.69
CA VAL A 61 11.88 -27.94 6.87
C VAL A 61 12.03 -28.93 8.04
N PRO A 62 11.00 -29.08 8.89
CA PRO A 62 9.78 -28.26 8.97
C PRO A 62 10.06 -26.81 9.41
N ALA A 63 9.56 -25.84 8.63
CA ALA A 63 9.66 -24.42 8.93
C ALA A 63 8.34 -23.71 8.61
N ALA A 64 8.03 -22.65 9.35
CA ALA A 64 6.83 -21.85 9.12
C ALA A 64 7.02 -20.39 9.53
N ILE A 65 6.45 -19.48 8.76
CA ILE A 65 6.33 -18.06 9.14
C ILE A 65 5.39 -17.92 10.34
N VAL A 66 5.72 -17.03 11.29
CA VAL A 66 5.00 -16.86 12.56
C VAL A 66 4.72 -15.38 12.89
N GLY A 67 4.11 -15.13 14.06
CA GLY A 67 3.88 -13.80 14.60
C GLY A 67 2.89 -12.96 13.76
N ALA A 68 2.97 -11.64 13.88
CA ALA A 68 2.13 -10.71 13.12
C ALA A 68 2.32 -10.84 11.60
N SER A 69 3.50 -11.23 11.13
CA SER A 69 3.75 -11.49 9.70
C SER A 69 2.93 -12.67 9.18
N ALA A 70 2.76 -13.74 9.96
CA ALA A 70 1.88 -14.84 9.59
C ALA A 70 0.41 -14.41 9.53
N VAL A 71 -0.04 -13.55 10.44
CA VAL A 71 -1.41 -12.99 10.42
C VAL A 71 -1.65 -12.19 9.13
N ARG A 72 -0.70 -11.33 8.74
CA ARG A 72 -0.76 -10.59 7.46
C ARG A 72 -0.86 -11.51 6.25
N LEU A 73 -0.10 -12.61 6.22
CA LEU A 73 -0.18 -13.58 5.13
C LEU A 73 -1.53 -14.30 5.08
N HIS A 74 -2.14 -14.63 6.24
CA HIS A 74 -3.51 -15.16 6.31
C HIS A 74 -4.57 -14.17 5.80
N LEU A 75 -4.31 -12.87 5.90
CA LEU A 75 -5.15 -11.80 5.35
C LEU A 75 -4.84 -11.50 3.86
N GLY A 76 -3.79 -12.11 3.31
CA GLY A 76 -3.33 -11.90 1.94
C GLY A 76 -2.59 -10.56 1.75
N ASP A 77 -1.97 -10.01 2.80
CA ASP A 77 -0.97 -8.95 2.69
C ASP A 77 0.42 -9.58 2.48
N PHE A 78 0.98 -9.32 1.30
CA PHE A 78 2.26 -9.86 0.85
C PHE A 78 3.34 -8.79 0.73
N SER A 79 3.13 -7.61 1.33
CA SER A 79 4.14 -6.57 1.38
C SER A 79 5.38 -7.08 2.14
N PRO A 80 6.59 -7.12 1.54
CA PRO A 80 7.77 -7.67 2.20
C PRO A 80 8.12 -6.94 3.51
N PRO A 81 8.09 -7.63 4.67
CA PRO A 81 8.56 -7.03 5.91
C PRO A 81 10.09 -7.00 5.95
N GLU A 82 10.64 -5.99 6.61
CA GLU A 82 12.07 -5.88 6.90
C GLU A 82 12.57 -7.05 7.76
N TYR A 83 11.74 -7.51 8.70
CA TYR A 83 12.06 -8.64 9.56
C TYR A 83 10.96 -9.68 9.46
N LEU A 84 11.30 -10.85 8.92
CA LEU A 84 10.38 -11.97 8.77
C LEU A 84 10.72 -13.05 9.82
N PRO A 85 9.89 -13.26 10.86
CA PRO A 85 10.12 -14.33 11.83
C PRO A 85 9.62 -15.68 11.29
N ALA A 86 10.43 -16.72 11.46
CA ALA A 86 10.09 -18.08 11.13
C ALA A 86 10.55 -19.06 12.23
N TYR A 87 9.75 -20.07 12.50
CA TYR A 87 10.20 -21.25 13.24
C TYR A 87 10.80 -22.26 12.29
N GLN A 88 11.79 -23.01 12.79
CA GLN A 88 12.42 -24.11 12.07
C GLN A 88 12.81 -25.24 13.01
N ALA A 89 12.83 -26.46 12.49
CA ALA A 89 13.20 -27.68 13.23
C ALA A 89 14.48 -28.36 12.73
N ALA A 90 15.17 -27.79 11.74
CA ALA A 90 16.39 -28.36 11.16
C ALA A 90 17.61 -28.31 12.10
N ASN A 91 17.70 -27.33 13.01
CA ASN A 91 18.77 -27.26 14.01
C ASN A 91 18.34 -26.47 15.26
N GLN A 92 19.19 -26.44 16.28
CA GLN A 92 18.93 -25.77 17.57
C GLN A 92 19.44 -24.32 17.63
N SER A 93 19.89 -23.74 16.51
CA SER A 93 20.47 -22.40 16.48
C SER A 93 19.42 -21.35 16.09
N GLU A 94 19.35 -20.28 16.87
CA GLU A 94 18.70 -19.06 16.42
C GLU A 94 19.67 -18.31 15.49
N TYR A 95 19.16 -17.90 14.32
CA TYR A 95 19.98 -17.24 13.32
C TYR A 95 19.17 -16.20 12.55
N THR A 96 19.71 -14.99 12.46
CA THR A 96 19.18 -13.92 11.62
C THR A 96 19.92 -13.94 10.29
N LEU A 97 19.24 -14.39 9.24
CA LEU A 97 19.79 -14.46 7.90
C LEU A 97 19.54 -13.12 7.17
N PRO A 98 20.60 -12.34 6.88
CA PRO A 98 20.45 -11.14 6.05
C PRO A 98 20.04 -11.55 4.64
N LEU A 99 18.94 -11.00 4.14
CA LEU A 99 18.42 -11.26 2.80
C LEU A 99 19.01 -10.27 1.79
N GLU A 100 18.86 -8.99 2.11
CA GLU A 100 19.49 -7.82 1.46
C GLU A 100 19.49 -6.66 2.48
N ALA A 101 20.14 -5.53 2.18
CA ALA A 101 20.18 -4.33 3.01
C ALA A 101 18.79 -3.92 3.52
N GLY A 102 18.61 -3.96 4.85
CA GLY A 102 17.34 -3.65 5.51
C GLY A 102 16.37 -4.83 5.63
N PHE A 103 16.70 -6.02 5.11
CA PHE A 103 15.83 -7.19 5.15
C PHE A 103 16.51 -8.41 5.76
N ALA A 104 15.82 -9.09 6.67
CA ALA A 104 16.31 -10.31 7.30
C ALA A 104 15.21 -11.32 7.59
N LEU A 105 15.57 -12.60 7.47
CA LEU A 105 14.77 -13.73 7.92
C LEU A 105 15.30 -14.20 9.28
N ARG A 106 14.48 -14.11 10.33
CA ARG A 106 14.84 -14.55 11.68
C ARG A 106 14.34 -15.97 11.91
N LEU A 107 15.27 -16.92 11.87
CA LEU A 107 15.01 -18.34 12.07
C LEU A 107 15.19 -18.68 13.54
N ARG A 108 14.10 -19.08 14.21
CA ARG A 108 14.11 -19.50 15.62
C ARG A 108 13.93 -21.02 15.72
N PRO A 109 14.77 -21.72 16.49
CA PRO A 109 14.68 -23.17 16.66
C PRO A 109 13.42 -23.50 17.48
N ARG A 110 12.48 -24.22 16.88
CA ARG A 110 11.28 -24.69 17.58
C ARG A 110 10.71 -25.90 16.85
N PRO A 111 10.23 -26.94 17.56
CA PRO A 111 9.49 -28.02 16.91
C PRO A 111 8.29 -27.45 16.14
N VAL A 112 8.28 -27.64 14.82
CA VAL A 112 7.15 -27.30 13.96
C VAL A 112 6.57 -28.62 13.45
N ASP A 113 5.38 -28.97 13.91
CA ASP A 113 4.67 -30.15 13.41
C ASP A 113 4.08 -29.82 12.02
N PRO A 114 4.47 -30.57 10.95
CA PRO A 114 4.06 -30.29 9.58
C PRO A 114 2.55 -30.22 9.38
N THR A 115 1.76 -30.95 10.18
CA THR A 115 0.29 -30.96 10.07
C THR A 115 -0.34 -29.62 10.47
N ARG A 116 0.46 -28.71 11.04
CA ARG A 116 0.06 -27.40 11.55
C ARG A 116 0.48 -26.26 10.62
N ILE A 117 1.16 -26.58 9.53
CA ILE A 117 1.62 -25.62 8.54
C ILE A 117 0.55 -25.51 7.45
N GLN A 118 0.16 -24.28 7.13
CA GLN A 118 -0.64 -23.97 5.95
C GLN A 118 0.26 -23.43 4.85
N SER A 119 0.02 -23.88 3.63
CA SER A 119 0.71 -23.37 2.45
C SER A 119 -0.10 -22.22 1.87
N ILE A 120 0.46 -21.02 1.86
CA ILE A 120 -0.18 -19.82 1.30
C ILE A 120 0.51 -19.46 -0.01
N ALA A 121 -0.27 -19.32 -1.09
CA ALA A 121 0.23 -18.91 -2.38
C ALA A 121 0.55 -17.41 -2.38
N ALA A 122 1.84 -17.07 -2.40
CA ALA A 122 2.34 -15.71 -2.56
C ALA A 122 2.34 -15.29 -4.05
N PRO A 123 2.47 -13.97 -4.34
CA PRO A 123 2.63 -13.50 -5.71
C PRO A 123 3.71 -14.27 -6.48
N GLY A 124 3.41 -14.65 -7.73
CA GLY A 124 4.26 -15.53 -8.52
C GLY A 124 4.03 -17.04 -8.29
N GLY A 125 3.04 -17.41 -7.48
CA GLY A 125 2.62 -18.81 -7.27
C GLY A 125 3.47 -19.59 -6.26
N VAL A 126 4.43 -18.93 -5.61
CA VAL A 126 5.30 -19.55 -4.61
C VAL A 126 4.49 -19.93 -3.37
N GLN A 127 4.64 -21.18 -2.94
CA GLN A 127 4.01 -21.70 -1.75
C GLN A 127 4.83 -21.35 -0.51
N ILE A 128 4.28 -20.52 0.37
CA ILE A 128 4.95 -20.10 1.60
C ILE A 128 4.37 -20.89 2.78
N PRO A 129 5.21 -21.59 3.56
CA PRO A 129 4.75 -22.28 4.76
C PRO A 129 4.48 -21.27 5.87
N VAL A 130 3.23 -21.19 6.33
CA VAL A 130 2.76 -20.27 7.37
C VAL A 130 2.13 -21.06 8.49
N LEU A 131 2.38 -20.67 9.74
CA LEU A 131 1.80 -21.37 10.88
C LEU A 131 0.27 -21.24 10.85
N GLY A 132 -0.42 -22.37 10.98
CA GLY A 132 -1.87 -22.44 10.90
C GLY A 132 -2.56 -21.66 12.04
N PRO A 133 -3.78 -21.16 11.83
CA PRO A 133 -4.43 -20.21 12.73
C PRO A 133 -4.47 -20.58 14.23
N ALA A 134 -4.86 -21.82 14.56
CA ALA A 134 -4.93 -22.29 15.94
C ALA A 134 -3.55 -22.26 16.64
N HIS A 135 -2.50 -22.65 15.92
CA HIS A 135 -1.14 -22.65 16.43
C HIS A 135 -0.55 -21.26 16.49
N LEU A 136 -0.87 -20.42 15.51
CA LEU A 136 -0.46 -19.03 15.50
C LEU A 136 -0.97 -18.30 16.75
N LEU A 137 -2.26 -18.44 17.10
CA LEU A 137 -2.81 -17.86 18.34
C LEU A 137 -2.09 -18.32 19.59
N ALA A 138 -1.74 -19.60 19.68
CA ALA A 138 -1.02 -20.13 20.83
C ALA A 138 0.42 -19.59 20.92
N THR A 139 1.00 -19.07 19.83
CA THR A 139 2.40 -18.61 19.77
C THR A 139 2.59 -17.10 19.85
N LEU A 140 1.54 -16.30 19.64
CA LEU A 140 1.59 -14.85 19.79
C LEU A 140 2.00 -14.46 21.22
N ASP A 141 2.72 -13.34 21.33
CA ASP A 141 2.96 -12.65 22.60
C ASP A 141 2.37 -11.23 22.60
N GLU A 142 2.33 -10.59 23.77
CA GLU A 142 1.73 -9.26 23.92
C GLU A 142 2.43 -8.18 23.05
N PRO A 143 3.78 -8.09 22.99
CA PRO A 143 4.46 -7.17 22.07
C PRO A 143 4.09 -7.38 20.59
N GLU A 144 4.04 -8.63 20.12
CA GLU A 144 3.62 -8.96 18.76
C GLU A 144 2.17 -8.54 18.49
N VAL A 145 1.29 -8.73 19.47
CA VAL A 145 -0.12 -8.32 19.36
C VAL A 145 -0.27 -6.80 19.33
N GLN A 146 0.50 -6.08 20.14
CA GLN A 146 0.49 -4.61 20.14
C GLN A 146 1.05 -4.04 18.84
N ALA A 147 2.19 -4.54 18.37
CA ALA A 147 2.81 -4.09 17.12
C ALA A 147 1.94 -4.43 15.88
N GLY A 148 1.16 -5.51 15.95
CA GLY A 148 0.28 -5.99 14.88
C GLY A 148 -1.21 -5.78 15.17
N VAL A 149 -1.58 -4.79 15.99
CA VAL A 149 -2.94 -4.73 16.55
C VAL A 149 -4.05 -4.65 15.49
N GLU A 150 -3.85 -3.92 14.39
CA GLU A 150 -4.82 -3.81 13.30
C GLU A 150 -5.03 -5.12 12.53
N PRO A 151 -4.00 -5.74 11.91
CA PRO A 151 -4.19 -7.01 11.22
C PRO A 151 -4.68 -8.11 12.17
N ILE A 152 -4.24 -8.13 13.43
CA ILE A 152 -4.73 -9.10 14.42
C ILE A 152 -6.19 -8.83 14.77
N THR A 153 -6.61 -7.58 14.90
CA THR A 153 -8.01 -7.20 15.14
C THR A 153 -8.91 -7.66 14.00
N ALA A 154 -8.54 -7.34 12.76
CA ALA A 154 -9.29 -7.77 11.58
C ALA A 154 -9.34 -9.30 11.51
N TRP A 155 -8.22 -9.97 11.73
CA TRP A 155 -8.14 -11.43 11.71
C TRP A 155 -9.04 -12.08 12.78
N LEU A 156 -8.92 -11.68 14.06
CA LEU A 156 -9.70 -12.25 15.17
C LEU A 156 -11.21 -12.07 14.99
N ARG A 157 -11.64 -10.95 14.43
CA ARG A 157 -13.07 -10.65 14.22
C ARG A 157 -13.75 -11.64 13.27
N HIS A 158 -13.01 -12.10 12.26
CA HIS A 158 -13.49 -13.01 11.21
C HIS A 158 -13.06 -14.46 11.40
N LEU A 159 -12.09 -14.72 12.29
CA LEU A 159 -11.52 -16.04 12.47
C LEU A 159 -12.54 -17.07 13.00
N ILE A 160 -12.53 -18.24 12.36
CA ILE A 160 -13.31 -19.43 12.74
C ILE A 160 -12.32 -20.57 12.97
N LEU A 161 -12.42 -21.23 14.13
CA LEU A 161 -11.53 -22.33 14.50
C LEU A 161 -12.32 -23.55 14.96
N ARG A 162 -11.73 -24.72 14.72
CA ARG A 162 -12.16 -25.97 15.36
C ARG A 162 -11.52 -26.06 16.74
N THR A 163 -12.34 -26.26 17.77
CA THR A 163 -11.89 -26.36 19.16
C THR A 163 -10.77 -27.41 19.37
N PRO A 164 -10.82 -28.61 18.78
CA PRO A 164 -9.75 -29.60 18.95
C PRO A 164 -8.38 -29.12 18.45
N ASP A 165 -8.35 -28.30 17.39
CA ASP A 165 -7.11 -27.76 16.84
C ASP A 165 -6.49 -26.74 17.80
N LEU A 166 -7.32 -25.89 18.41
CA LEU A 166 -6.90 -24.92 19.43
C LEU A 166 -6.39 -25.62 20.69
N ASP A 167 -7.08 -26.66 21.17
CA ASP A 167 -6.67 -27.39 22.38
C ASP A 167 -5.31 -28.06 22.24
N ARG A 168 -5.05 -28.68 21.08
CA ARG A 168 -3.73 -29.25 20.77
C ARG A 168 -2.64 -28.17 20.70
N ALA A 169 -2.96 -27.02 20.09
CA ALA A 169 -2.03 -25.91 19.98
C ALA A 169 -1.63 -25.32 21.33
N VAL A 170 -2.63 -25.04 22.16
CA VAL A 170 -2.49 -24.41 23.48
C VAL A 170 -1.80 -25.36 24.46
N THR A 171 -2.05 -26.67 24.38
CA THR A 171 -1.33 -27.68 25.17
C THR A 171 0.16 -27.70 24.86
N ALA A 172 0.53 -27.53 23.58
CA ALA A 172 1.93 -27.51 23.16
C ALA A 172 2.65 -26.19 23.51
N ASN A 173 1.91 -25.10 23.70
CA ASN A 173 2.47 -23.80 24.09
C ASN A 173 1.57 -23.08 25.12
N PRO A 174 1.64 -23.46 26.40
CA PRO A 174 0.73 -22.95 27.41
C PRO A 174 1.01 -21.46 27.71
N ARG A 175 0.11 -20.58 27.27
CA ARG A 175 0.18 -19.11 27.49
C ARG A 175 -1.16 -18.54 27.95
N PRO A 176 -1.65 -18.92 29.14
CA PRO A 176 -3.03 -18.64 29.55
C PRO A 176 -3.36 -17.15 29.59
N GLN A 177 -2.42 -16.30 30.01
CA GLN A 177 -2.64 -14.84 30.08
C GLN A 177 -2.82 -14.20 28.70
N VAL A 178 -2.02 -14.60 27.70
CA VAL A 178 -2.17 -14.07 26.33
C VAL A 178 -3.46 -14.58 25.69
N LEU A 179 -3.78 -15.86 25.90
CA LEU A 179 -5.04 -16.44 25.41
C LEU A 179 -6.26 -15.74 26.00
N GLN A 180 -6.24 -15.42 27.30
CA GLN A 180 -7.31 -14.66 27.94
C GLN A 180 -7.49 -13.27 27.30
N ARG A 181 -6.38 -12.58 27.00
CA ARG A 181 -6.44 -11.27 26.34
C ARG A 181 -6.98 -11.36 24.92
N LEU A 182 -6.58 -12.39 24.16
CA LEU A 182 -7.14 -12.67 22.84
C LEU A 182 -8.64 -13.01 22.94
N ALA A 183 -9.08 -13.70 24.00
CA ALA A 183 -10.48 -13.96 24.28
C ALA A 183 -11.26 -12.66 24.55
N ASP A 184 -10.69 -11.76 25.35
CA ASP A 184 -11.27 -10.44 25.62
C ASP A 184 -11.37 -9.59 24.36
N MET A 185 -10.34 -9.60 23.51
CA MET A 185 -10.38 -8.95 22.19
C MET A 185 -11.47 -9.54 21.32
N ALA A 186 -11.51 -10.88 21.15
CA ALA A 186 -12.54 -11.54 20.36
C ALA A 186 -13.96 -11.22 20.88
N LYS A 187 -14.14 -11.13 22.20
CA LYS A 187 -15.40 -10.73 22.82
C LYS A 187 -15.78 -9.29 22.47
N ALA A 188 -14.85 -8.35 22.59
CA ALA A 188 -15.06 -6.95 22.22
C ALA A 188 -15.38 -6.78 20.73
N LEU A 189 -14.83 -7.64 19.88
CA LEU A 189 -15.08 -7.67 18.43
C LEU A 189 -16.37 -8.39 18.04
N GLY A 190 -17.16 -8.86 19.02
CA GLY A 190 -18.40 -9.61 18.78
C GLY A 190 -18.19 -11.06 18.32
N ASN A 191 -16.94 -11.56 18.25
CA ASN A 191 -16.64 -12.96 17.96
C ASN A 191 -16.79 -13.82 19.22
N THR A 192 -18.03 -13.94 19.70
CA THR A 192 -18.37 -14.64 20.95
C THR A 192 -18.02 -16.14 20.94
N ALA A 193 -18.07 -16.78 19.76
CA ALA A 193 -17.68 -18.17 19.59
C ALA A 193 -16.18 -18.36 19.84
N LEU A 194 -15.33 -17.58 19.16
CA LEU A 194 -13.89 -17.61 19.36
C LEU A 194 -13.51 -17.20 20.78
N ALA A 195 -14.17 -16.18 21.34
CA ALA A 195 -13.94 -15.74 22.71
C ALA A 195 -14.18 -16.87 23.73
N LYS A 196 -15.29 -17.62 23.60
CA LYS A 196 -15.58 -18.78 24.44
C LYS A 196 -14.55 -19.90 24.28
N GLN A 197 -14.12 -20.17 23.05
CA GLN A 197 -13.09 -21.18 22.78
C GLN A 197 -11.76 -20.81 23.45
N LEU A 198 -11.32 -19.56 23.33
CA LEU A 198 -10.08 -19.06 23.91
C LEU A 198 -10.14 -19.00 25.45
N ASP A 199 -11.23 -18.51 26.03
CA ASP A 199 -11.42 -18.46 27.49
C ASP A 199 -11.38 -19.88 28.09
N ALA A 200 -12.07 -20.84 27.46
CA ALA A 200 -12.06 -22.22 27.92
C ALA A 200 -10.67 -22.87 27.81
N ALA A 201 -9.92 -22.60 26.72
CA ALA A 201 -8.56 -23.09 26.54
C ALA A 201 -7.58 -22.47 27.57
N ALA A 202 -7.72 -21.17 27.86
CA ALA A 202 -6.92 -20.47 28.85
C ALA A 202 -7.13 -21.06 30.26
N ARG A 203 -8.39 -21.30 30.67
CA ARG A 203 -8.72 -21.91 31.96
C ARG A 203 -8.11 -23.30 32.12
N ARG A 204 -8.30 -24.18 31.13
CA ARG A 204 -7.74 -25.55 31.15
C ARG A 204 -6.23 -25.55 31.35
N VAL A 205 -5.52 -24.65 30.66
CA VAL A 205 -4.06 -24.55 30.81
C VAL A 205 -3.67 -24.00 32.17
N SER A 206 -4.32 -22.94 32.65
CA SER A 206 -4.04 -22.36 33.96
C SER A 206 -4.21 -23.36 35.10
N GLU A 207 -5.28 -24.16 35.07
CA GLU A 207 -5.53 -25.24 36.02
C GLU A 207 -4.39 -26.27 35.98
N ARG A 208 -3.96 -26.67 34.76
CA ARG A 208 -2.89 -27.66 34.57
C ARG A 208 -1.52 -27.19 35.04
N ILE A 209 -1.19 -25.91 34.88
CA ILE A 209 0.15 -25.37 35.21
C ILE A 209 0.17 -24.61 36.54
N ALA A 210 -0.91 -24.66 37.32
CA ALA A 210 -1.07 -23.98 38.62
C ALA A 210 -0.71 -22.48 38.59
N THR A 211 -1.13 -21.78 37.54
CA THR A 211 -0.97 -20.31 37.43
C THR A 211 -2.32 -19.61 37.38
N PRO A 212 -2.45 -18.38 37.91
CA PRO A 212 -3.70 -17.64 37.80
C PRO A 212 -4.09 -17.44 36.33
N SER A 213 -5.30 -17.85 35.97
CA SER A 213 -5.91 -17.53 34.66
C SER A 213 -6.31 -16.06 34.57
N ARG A 214 -6.64 -15.45 35.72
CA ARG A 214 -7.11 -14.07 35.83
C ARG A 214 -5.96 -13.14 36.14
N THR A 215 -5.59 -12.30 35.18
CA THR A 215 -4.99 -11.00 35.49
C THR A 215 -6.12 -10.02 35.82
N GLY A 216 -5.87 -9.04 36.69
CA GLY A 216 -6.82 -7.96 36.97
C GLY A 216 -7.43 -7.38 35.69
N VAL A 217 -8.70 -6.97 35.79
CA VAL A 217 -9.57 -6.46 34.73
C VAL A 217 -8.84 -5.60 33.68
N GLY A 218 -9.03 -5.91 32.38
CA GLY A 218 -9.03 -4.92 31.29
C GLY A 218 -7.72 -4.60 30.54
N GLY A 219 -7.78 -4.69 29.21
CA GLY A 219 -7.42 -3.55 28.36
C GLY A 219 -5.95 -3.15 28.18
N ARG A 220 -4.98 -4.08 28.17
CA ARG A 220 -3.59 -3.73 27.75
C ARG A 220 -3.43 -3.55 26.23
N ILE A 221 -4.33 -4.12 25.45
CA ILE A 221 -4.32 -4.01 23.98
C ILE A 221 -5.46 -3.09 23.60
N ALA A 222 -5.12 -1.91 23.08
CA ALA A 222 -6.10 -0.93 22.63
C ALA A 222 -6.63 -1.35 21.24
N ILE A 223 -7.89 -1.78 21.19
CA ILE A 223 -8.56 -2.09 19.92
C ILE A 223 -8.98 -0.77 19.27
N PRO A 224 -8.72 -0.57 17.96
CA PRO A 224 -9.18 0.62 17.26
C PRO A 224 -10.70 0.84 17.41
N PRO A 225 -11.15 2.02 17.91
CA PRO A 225 -12.56 2.27 18.23
C PRO A 225 -13.52 2.09 17.05
N VAL A 226 -13.07 2.40 15.82
CA VAL A 226 -13.88 2.29 14.60
C VAL A 226 -14.43 0.90 14.33
N ILE A 227 -13.76 -0.15 14.81
CA ILE A 227 -14.22 -1.53 14.64
C ILE A 227 -15.21 -1.95 15.73
N LEU A 228 -15.10 -1.37 16.92
CA LEU A 228 -15.98 -1.69 18.05
C LEU A 228 -17.42 -1.22 17.80
N SER A 229 -17.62 -0.16 17.02
CA SER A 229 -18.94 0.35 16.66
C SER A 229 -19.64 -0.42 15.54
N ARG A 230 -18.93 -1.32 14.85
CA ARG A 230 -19.48 -2.07 13.70
C ARG A 230 -20.08 -3.42 14.14
N PRO A 231 -21.25 -3.83 13.63
CA PRO A 231 -21.78 -5.18 13.87
C PRO A 231 -20.87 -6.27 13.29
N ARG A 232 -20.75 -7.42 13.96
CA ARG A 232 -20.03 -8.57 13.39
C ARG A 232 -20.75 -9.09 12.15
N GLY A 233 -19.99 -9.47 11.12
CA GLY A 233 -20.52 -9.99 9.86
C GLY A 233 -21.01 -8.92 8.89
N SER A 234 -20.95 -7.64 9.26
CA SER A 234 -21.31 -6.52 8.36
C SER A 234 -20.18 -6.10 7.42
N SER A 235 -19.07 -6.83 7.40
CA SER A 235 -17.80 -6.40 6.79
C SER A 235 -16.93 -7.62 6.49
N THR A 236 -15.83 -7.38 5.81
CA THR A 236 -14.80 -8.37 5.48
C THR A 236 -13.49 -8.00 6.18
N PRO A 237 -12.51 -8.93 6.29
CA PRO A 237 -11.24 -8.60 6.95
C PRO A 237 -10.52 -7.39 6.33
N TRP A 238 -10.53 -7.27 4.99
CA TRP A 238 -9.84 -6.18 4.29
C TRP A 238 -10.53 -4.83 4.46
N LEU A 239 -11.87 -4.80 4.57
CA LEU A 239 -12.61 -3.58 4.86
C LEU A 239 -12.42 -3.12 6.30
N ASP A 240 -12.28 -4.06 7.24
CA ASP A 240 -11.94 -3.72 8.62
C ASP A 240 -10.50 -3.16 8.72
N GLU A 241 -9.53 -3.77 8.04
CA GLU A 241 -8.15 -3.23 7.94
C GLU A 241 -8.13 -1.84 7.29
N GLN A 242 -8.87 -1.65 6.21
CA GLN A 242 -8.98 -0.36 5.55
C GLN A 242 -9.53 0.69 6.52
N ALA A 243 -10.63 0.41 7.19
CA ALA A 243 -11.26 1.38 8.09
C ALA A 243 -10.37 1.80 9.25
N MET A 244 -9.68 0.84 9.91
CA MET A 244 -8.71 1.17 10.96
C MET A 244 -7.57 2.04 10.42
N ARG A 245 -7.03 1.68 9.26
CA ARG A 245 -5.97 2.46 8.60
C ARG A 245 -6.42 3.88 8.30
N LEU A 246 -7.61 4.05 7.71
CA LEU A 246 -8.13 5.35 7.30
C LEU A 246 -8.40 6.28 8.48
N GLU A 247 -8.98 5.76 9.57
CA GLU A 247 -9.20 6.55 10.79
C GLU A 247 -7.89 7.00 11.42
N ARG A 248 -6.93 6.08 11.59
CA ARG A 248 -5.60 6.43 12.11
C ARG A 248 -4.93 7.51 11.24
N GLN A 249 -5.03 7.38 9.92
CA GLN A 249 -4.48 8.38 8.99
C GLN A 249 -5.20 9.73 9.12
N ALA A 250 -6.52 9.75 9.30
CA ALA A 250 -7.30 10.97 9.51
C ALA A 250 -6.96 11.66 10.84
N GLU A 251 -6.83 10.90 11.92
CA GLU A 251 -6.35 11.38 13.22
C GLU A 251 -4.96 11.99 13.10
N GLU A 252 -4.07 11.33 12.38
CA GLU A 252 -2.69 11.77 12.15
C GLU A 252 -2.63 13.08 11.34
N VAL A 253 -3.42 13.21 10.27
CA VAL A 253 -3.57 14.47 9.53
C VAL A 253 -4.08 15.58 10.47
N THR A 254 -5.10 15.29 11.26
CA THR A 254 -5.70 16.25 12.21
C THR A 254 -4.67 16.71 13.25
N ARG A 255 -3.89 15.77 13.81
CA ARG A 255 -2.81 16.05 14.76
C ARG A 255 -1.72 16.93 14.16
N LEU A 256 -1.27 16.63 12.94
CA LEU A 256 -0.13 17.30 12.30
C LEU A 256 -0.48 18.69 11.74
N VAL A 257 -1.67 18.83 11.14
CA VAL A 257 -2.02 20.03 10.37
C VAL A 257 -3.39 20.61 10.68
N GLY A 258 -4.27 19.97 11.46
CA GLY A 258 -5.66 20.40 11.66
C GLY A 258 -5.83 21.87 12.04
N LYS A 259 -5.13 22.33 13.10
CA LYS A 259 -5.15 23.74 13.52
C LYS A 259 -4.61 24.71 12.46
N ARG A 260 -3.61 24.28 11.69
CA ARG A 260 -2.98 25.10 10.64
C ARG A 260 -3.84 25.15 9.38
N ALA A 261 -4.51 24.06 9.05
CA ALA A 261 -5.45 23.93 7.95
C ALA A 261 -6.66 24.86 8.14
N ALA A 262 -7.16 25.00 9.36
CA ALA A 262 -8.23 25.93 9.69
C ALA A 262 -7.88 27.42 9.47
N GLY A 263 -6.59 27.76 9.42
CA GLY A 263 -6.10 29.11 9.16
C GLY A 263 -5.73 29.40 7.69
N LEU A 264 -6.00 28.47 6.76
CA LEU A 264 -5.77 28.73 5.34
C LEU A 264 -6.73 29.82 4.82
N PRO A 265 -6.28 30.68 3.90
CA PRO A 265 -7.16 31.64 3.25
C PRO A 265 -8.30 30.92 2.51
N SER A 266 -9.49 31.53 2.51
CA SER A 266 -10.63 31.06 1.73
C SER A 266 -10.63 31.70 0.35
N PHE A 267 -10.98 30.92 -0.68
CA PHE A 267 -11.02 31.35 -2.06
C PHE A 267 -12.37 31.01 -2.68
N SER A 268 -12.85 31.85 -3.61
CA SER A 268 -14.06 31.52 -4.37
C SER A 268 -13.79 30.34 -5.32
N SER A 269 -14.82 29.53 -5.60
CA SER A 269 -14.70 28.41 -6.55
C SER A 269 -14.23 28.89 -7.93
N ALA A 270 -14.69 30.06 -8.39
CA ALA A 270 -14.23 30.65 -9.65
C ALA A 270 -12.72 30.94 -9.63
N ARG A 271 -12.19 31.44 -8.51
CA ARG A 271 -10.77 31.75 -8.36
C ARG A 271 -9.91 30.48 -8.34
N LEU A 272 -10.38 29.45 -7.64
CA LEU A 272 -9.72 28.15 -7.56
C LEU A 272 -9.67 27.46 -8.93
N LEU A 273 -10.79 27.44 -9.66
CA LEU A 273 -10.85 26.88 -11.01
C LEU A 273 -9.95 27.65 -11.99
N ALA A 274 -9.89 28.98 -11.87
CA ALA A 274 -8.96 29.79 -12.66
C ALA A 274 -7.50 29.45 -12.34
N GLN A 275 -7.16 29.31 -11.05
CA GLN A 275 -5.81 28.88 -10.65
C GLN A 275 -5.46 27.49 -11.17
N ALA A 276 -6.39 26.53 -11.11
CA ALA A 276 -6.18 25.20 -11.68
C ALA A 276 -5.90 25.28 -13.19
N GLN A 277 -6.71 26.05 -13.93
CA GLN A 277 -6.50 26.25 -15.36
C GLN A 277 -5.13 26.87 -15.69
N GLU A 278 -4.69 27.85 -14.91
CA GLU A 278 -3.38 28.50 -15.07
C GLU A 278 -2.21 27.51 -14.89
N VAL A 279 -2.35 26.49 -14.04
CA VAL A 279 -1.28 25.52 -13.75
C VAL A 279 -1.39 24.23 -14.57
N LYS A 280 -2.42 24.07 -15.41
CA LYS A 280 -2.69 22.83 -16.16
C LYS A 280 -1.47 22.28 -16.90
N ALA A 281 -0.77 23.10 -17.68
CA ALA A 281 0.40 22.64 -18.44
C ALA A 281 1.57 22.25 -17.53
N TYR A 282 1.79 23.00 -16.45
CA TYR A 282 2.81 22.71 -15.45
C TYR A 282 2.53 21.38 -14.73
N ASP A 283 1.27 21.15 -14.37
CA ASP A 283 0.80 19.94 -13.72
C ASP A 283 0.87 18.72 -14.64
N ALA A 284 0.41 18.86 -15.89
CA ALA A 284 0.47 17.80 -16.89
C ALA A 284 1.91 17.36 -17.17
N TYR A 285 2.85 18.30 -17.30
CA TYR A 285 4.26 18.01 -17.47
C TYR A 285 4.80 17.19 -16.29
N HIS A 286 4.61 17.66 -15.06
CA HIS A 286 5.16 16.98 -13.90
C HIS A 286 4.49 15.63 -13.64
N SER A 287 3.17 15.56 -13.74
CA SER A 287 2.40 14.35 -13.51
C SER A 287 2.75 13.24 -14.51
N THR A 288 2.91 13.55 -15.80
CA THR A 288 3.34 12.54 -16.79
C THR A 288 4.83 12.18 -16.64
N THR A 289 5.70 13.16 -16.38
CA THR A 289 7.14 12.89 -16.17
C THR A 289 7.39 11.98 -14.96
N MET A 290 6.58 12.07 -13.90
CA MET A 290 6.68 11.18 -12.73
C MET A 290 6.46 9.71 -13.06
N GLU A 291 5.64 9.42 -14.07
CA GLU A 291 5.38 8.07 -14.58
C GLU A 291 6.46 7.57 -15.55
N GLY A 292 7.43 8.43 -15.89
CA GLY A 292 8.58 8.09 -16.73
C GLY A 292 8.48 8.53 -18.19
N TYR A 293 7.41 9.23 -18.59
CA TYR A 293 7.31 9.80 -19.92
C TYR A 293 8.35 10.92 -20.11
N ARG A 294 9.07 10.88 -21.23
CA ARG A 294 10.09 11.87 -21.59
C ARG A 294 9.50 12.83 -22.62
N ILE A 295 9.12 14.02 -22.16
CA ILE A 295 8.54 15.05 -23.03
C ILE A 295 9.00 16.43 -22.54
N SER A 296 9.32 17.35 -23.46
CA SER A 296 9.75 18.70 -23.08
C SER A 296 8.56 19.55 -22.65
N ALA A 297 8.84 20.54 -21.79
CA ALA A 297 7.87 21.53 -21.35
C ALA A 297 7.15 22.22 -22.52
N ASP A 298 7.89 22.65 -23.53
CA ASP A 298 7.35 23.36 -24.70
C ASP A 298 6.38 22.47 -25.52
N VAL A 299 6.68 21.17 -25.62
CA VAL A 299 5.80 20.21 -26.29
C VAL A 299 4.54 19.98 -25.47
N VAL A 300 4.63 19.88 -24.15
CA VAL A 300 3.44 19.80 -23.29
C VAL A 300 2.57 21.04 -23.45
N GLU A 301 3.16 22.24 -23.40
CA GLU A 301 2.40 23.48 -23.61
C GLU A 301 1.71 23.51 -24.99
N ALA A 302 2.38 23.07 -26.05
CA ALA A 302 1.78 22.98 -27.38
C ALA A 302 0.57 22.03 -27.39
N ILE A 303 0.68 20.83 -26.80
CA ILE A 303 -0.43 19.86 -26.70
C ILE A 303 -1.61 20.46 -25.94
N ILE A 304 -1.35 21.06 -24.77
CA ILE A 304 -2.39 21.63 -23.91
C ILE A 304 -3.12 22.79 -24.61
N ASN A 305 -2.42 23.58 -25.42
CA ASN A 305 -2.99 24.70 -26.16
C ASN A 305 -3.56 24.28 -27.54
N GLY A 306 -3.55 22.99 -27.89
CA GLY A 306 -4.01 22.51 -29.20
C GLY A 306 -3.17 23.00 -30.38
N GLN A 307 -1.91 23.36 -30.15
CA GLN A 307 -0.98 23.82 -31.17
C GLN A 307 -0.29 22.64 -31.89
N PRO A 308 0.13 22.82 -33.15
CA PRO A 308 0.94 21.82 -33.84
C PRO A 308 2.21 21.49 -33.06
N LEU A 309 2.52 20.20 -32.96
CA LEU A 309 3.74 19.74 -32.32
C LEU A 309 4.97 20.12 -33.17
N PRO A 310 6.01 20.75 -32.61
CA PRO A 310 7.26 21.00 -33.33
C PRO A 310 7.88 19.68 -33.80
N GLY A 311 7.82 19.39 -35.10
CA GLY A 311 8.34 18.16 -35.72
C GLY A 311 7.45 16.92 -35.61
N GLY A 312 6.37 16.95 -34.82
CA GLY A 312 5.54 15.77 -34.53
C GLY A 312 6.27 14.68 -33.70
N PRO A 313 5.57 13.61 -33.28
CA PRO A 313 6.20 12.48 -32.60
C PRO A 313 7.19 11.77 -33.53
N GLN A 314 8.45 11.69 -33.13
CA GLN A 314 9.52 11.11 -33.96
C GLN A 314 9.55 9.57 -33.92
N ASP A 315 9.02 8.99 -32.85
CA ASP A 315 8.99 7.54 -32.63
C ASP A 315 7.79 7.13 -31.77
N ALA A 316 7.66 5.82 -31.52
CA ALA A 316 6.58 5.27 -30.72
C ALA A 316 6.61 5.71 -29.25
N GLU A 317 7.77 6.04 -28.68
CA GLU A 317 7.87 6.54 -27.31
C GLU A 317 7.37 7.99 -27.21
N ALA A 318 7.76 8.84 -28.15
CA ALA A 318 7.28 10.20 -28.29
C ALA A 318 5.76 10.22 -28.53
N LEU A 319 5.23 9.30 -29.35
CA LEU A 319 3.79 9.17 -29.57
C LEU A 319 3.06 8.77 -28.27
N ARG A 320 3.56 7.76 -27.54
CA ARG A 320 3.02 7.37 -26.24
C ARG A 320 3.03 8.51 -25.23
N ALA A 321 4.13 9.27 -25.17
CA ALA A 321 4.23 10.43 -24.28
C ALA A 321 3.24 11.53 -24.65
N ALA A 322 3.08 11.85 -25.94
CA ALA A 322 2.10 12.82 -26.41
C ALA A 322 0.67 12.40 -26.07
N MET A 323 0.30 11.14 -26.30
CA MET A 323 -1.04 10.62 -25.97
C MET A 323 -1.28 10.60 -24.46
N ALA A 324 -0.26 10.31 -23.65
CA ALA A 324 -0.36 10.36 -22.20
C ALA A 324 -0.62 11.79 -21.68
N VAL A 325 0.02 12.81 -22.27
CA VAL A 325 -0.21 14.22 -21.94
C VAL A 325 -1.60 14.67 -22.40
N GLN A 326 -2.01 14.30 -23.61
CA GLN A 326 -3.34 14.62 -24.13
C GLN A 326 -4.44 13.98 -23.28
N GLY A 327 -4.29 12.71 -22.90
CA GLY A 327 -5.26 12.02 -22.04
C GLY A 327 -5.34 12.64 -20.65
N TYR A 328 -4.19 12.99 -20.07
CA TYR A 328 -4.16 13.72 -18.80
C TYR A 328 -4.87 15.07 -18.91
N SER A 329 -4.69 15.79 -20.02
CA SER A 329 -5.36 17.07 -20.29
C SER A 329 -6.88 16.94 -20.32
N ILE A 330 -7.40 15.88 -20.94
CA ILE A 330 -8.84 15.59 -21.02
C ILE A 330 -9.39 15.28 -19.62
N ALA A 331 -8.75 14.35 -18.90
CA ALA A 331 -9.16 13.98 -17.55
C ALA A 331 -9.07 15.17 -16.57
N PHE A 332 -8.08 16.05 -16.74
CA PHE A 332 -7.97 17.30 -15.99
C PHE A 332 -9.17 18.22 -16.21
N ASP A 333 -9.59 18.42 -17.47
CA ASP A 333 -10.76 19.24 -17.77
C ASP A 333 -12.04 18.63 -17.22
N ARG A 334 -12.15 17.29 -17.27
CA ARG A 334 -13.24 16.55 -16.64
C ARG A 334 -13.28 16.80 -15.13
N VAL A 335 -12.15 16.78 -14.42
CA VAL A 335 -12.08 17.16 -13.00
C VAL A 335 -12.65 18.56 -12.77
N LEU A 336 -12.25 19.56 -13.57
CA LEU A 336 -12.80 20.92 -13.40
C LEU A 336 -14.30 20.98 -13.68
N GLN A 337 -14.82 20.17 -14.60
CA GLN A 337 -16.27 20.07 -14.84
C GLN A 337 -17.00 19.42 -13.66
N LEU A 338 -16.43 18.38 -13.06
CA LEU A 338 -17.00 17.68 -11.90
C LEU A 338 -17.08 18.60 -10.68
N VAL A 339 -16.04 19.39 -10.41
CA VAL A 339 -16.04 20.43 -9.36
C VAL A 339 -17.16 21.45 -9.60
N ARG A 340 -17.33 21.95 -10.84
CA ARG A 340 -18.42 22.90 -11.17
C ARG A 340 -19.82 22.31 -10.94
N LYS A 341 -19.96 21.00 -11.12
CA LYS A 341 -21.22 20.27 -10.92
C LYS A 341 -21.42 19.81 -9.47
N ASN A 342 -20.43 20.01 -8.59
CA ASN A 342 -20.41 19.47 -7.22
C ASN A 342 -20.68 17.96 -7.20
N ALA A 343 -20.09 17.22 -8.15
CA ALA A 343 -20.31 15.79 -8.30
C ALA A 343 -19.45 15.03 -7.27
N PRO A 344 -20.04 14.18 -6.41
CA PRO A 344 -19.25 13.45 -5.41
C PRO A 344 -18.28 12.48 -6.07
N LEU A 345 -17.14 12.26 -5.42
CA LEU A 345 -16.22 11.18 -5.78
C LEU A 345 -16.97 9.85 -5.69
N THR A 346 -17.05 9.11 -6.80
CA THR A 346 -17.63 7.77 -6.85
C THR A 346 -16.75 6.81 -7.63
N GLY A 347 -16.91 5.49 -7.40
CA GLY A 347 -16.26 4.47 -8.23
C GLY A 347 -16.51 4.65 -9.74
N GLY A 348 -17.74 5.01 -10.13
CA GLY A 348 -18.09 5.30 -11.53
C GLY A 348 -17.35 6.50 -12.10
N LEU A 349 -17.23 7.59 -11.34
CA LEU A 349 -16.45 8.77 -11.73
C LEU A 349 -14.96 8.44 -11.93
N ILE A 350 -14.40 7.60 -11.07
CA ILE A 350 -13.01 7.14 -11.20
C ILE A 350 -12.81 6.37 -12.52
N LEU A 351 -13.77 5.52 -12.90
CA LEU A 351 -13.75 4.79 -14.17
C LEU A 351 -13.87 5.75 -15.37
N ASP A 352 -14.77 6.73 -15.31
CA ASP A 352 -14.89 7.78 -16.35
C ASP A 352 -13.57 8.52 -16.55
N LEU A 353 -12.93 8.97 -15.46
CA LEU A 353 -11.65 9.67 -15.54
C LEU A 353 -10.53 8.76 -16.07
N TYR A 354 -10.57 7.47 -15.77
CA TYR A 354 -9.63 6.49 -16.31
C TYR A 354 -9.80 6.31 -17.82
N GLU A 355 -11.04 6.26 -18.31
CA GLU A 355 -11.31 6.24 -19.75
C GLU A 355 -10.81 7.51 -20.44
N ASP A 356 -11.09 8.69 -19.88
CA ASP A 356 -10.61 9.98 -20.39
C ASP A 356 -9.08 10.03 -20.46
N LEU A 357 -8.41 9.50 -19.43
CA LEU A 357 -6.95 9.45 -19.33
C LEU A 357 -6.30 8.62 -20.45
N PHE A 358 -6.97 7.57 -20.93
CA PHE A 358 -6.42 6.65 -21.93
C PHE A 358 -7.07 6.77 -23.30
N ARG A 359 -8.16 7.53 -23.47
CA ARG A 359 -8.86 7.71 -24.75
C ARG A 359 -7.91 8.04 -25.90
N PRO A 360 -6.97 9.01 -25.79
CA PRO A 360 -6.05 9.28 -26.90
C PRO A 360 -5.11 8.12 -27.22
N SER A 361 -4.71 7.33 -26.21
CA SER A 361 -3.89 6.14 -26.43
C SER A 361 -4.68 5.02 -27.13
N VAL A 362 -5.99 4.92 -26.88
CA VAL A 362 -6.87 3.98 -27.58
C VAL A 362 -7.06 4.42 -29.04
N ASP A 363 -7.37 5.69 -29.26
CA ASP A 363 -7.59 6.23 -30.60
C ASP A 363 -6.33 6.13 -31.48
N ALA A 364 -5.14 6.25 -30.87
CA ALA A 364 -3.86 6.04 -31.52
C ALA A 364 -3.44 4.56 -31.67
N GLY A 365 -4.27 3.61 -31.24
CA GLY A 365 -3.98 2.18 -31.33
C GLY A 365 -2.86 1.67 -30.40
N ILE A 366 -2.46 2.45 -29.40
CA ILE A 366 -1.44 2.09 -28.41
C ILE A 366 -2.02 1.13 -27.36
N VAL A 367 -3.24 1.43 -26.91
CA VAL A 367 -3.98 0.65 -25.89
C VAL A 367 -5.20 0.03 -26.55
N ARG A 368 -5.47 -1.24 -26.29
CA ARG A 368 -6.66 -1.89 -26.84
C ARG A 368 -7.89 -1.45 -26.03
N PRO A 369 -9.05 -1.16 -26.65
CA PRO A 369 -10.26 -0.76 -25.93
C PRO A 369 -10.68 -1.73 -24.81
N GLY A 370 -10.43 -3.04 -24.99
CA GLY A 370 -10.75 -4.06 -23.99
C GLY A 370 -9.90 -3.98 -22.71
N GLU A 371 -8.76 -3.31 -22.74
CA GLU A 371 -7.86 -3.15 -21.59
C GLU A 371 -8.37 -2.10 -20.58
N LEU A 372 -9.31 -1.23 -20.99
CA LEU A 372 -9.88 -0.20 -20.11
C LEU A 372 -11.15 -0.65 -19.36
N ARG A 373 -11.48 -1.93 -19.39
CA ARG A 373 -12.73 -2.44 -18.81
C ARG A 373 -12.66 -2.60 -17.30
N GLY A 374 -13.19 -1.60 -16.60
CA GLY A 374 -13.40 -1.68 -15.15
C GLY A 374 -12.11 -1.76 -14.34
N TRP A 375 -12.21 -2.34 -13.16
CA TRP A 375 -11.07 -2.58 -12.28
C TRP A 375 -10.19 -3.71 -12.81
N ARG A 376 -8.91 -3.74 -12.41
CA ARG A 376 -8.02 -4.85 -12.73
C ARG A 376 -8.57 -6.17 -12.18
N THR A 377 -8.38 -7.25 -12.94
CA THR A 377 -8.79 -8.61 -12.58
C THR A 377 -7.62 -9.50 -12.16
N SER A 378 -6.39 -8.99 -12.24
CA SER A 378 -5.16 -9.70 -11.90
C SER A 378 -4.37 -8.98 -10.82
N SER A 379 -3.47 -9.73 -10.17
CA SER A 379 -2.50 -9.17 -9.23
C SER A 379 -1.44 -8.37 -9.97
N VAL A 380 -1.00 -7.27 -9.37
CA VAL A 380 0.05 -6.38 -9.90
C VAL A 380 1.19 -6.28 -8.89
N SER A 381 2.41 -6.10 -9.39
CA SER A 381 3.59 -5.83 -8.57
C SER A 381 4.23 -4.53 -9.02
N LEU A 382 4.52 -3.67 -8.05
CA LEU A 382 5.06 -2.34 -8.30
C LEU A 382 6.59 -2.42 -8.28
N LYS A 383 7.21 -2.23 -9.45
CA LYS A 383 8.67 -2.34 -9.61
C LYS A 383 9.40 -1.40 -8.64
N GLY A 384 10.19 -1.96 -7.73
CA GLY A 384 10.98 -1.18 -6.76
C GLY A 384 10.27 -0.82 -5.45
N TRP A 385 8.99 -1.20 -5.31
CA TRP A 385 8.18 -0.89 -4.13
C TRP A 385 8.02 -2.13 -3.25
N ARG A 386 8.01 -1.93 -1.93
CA ARG A 386 7.65 -2.94 -0.94
C ARG A 386 6.14 -3.16 -0.87
N HIS A 387 5.34 -2.11 -1.12
CA HIS A 387 3.88 -2.25 -1.09
C HIS A 387 3.42 -3.22 -2.17
N VAL A 388 2.68 -4.25 -1.77
CA VAL A 388 1.99 -5.15 -2.70
C VAL A 388 0.52 -4.78 -2.68
N PRO A 389 -0.05 -4.28 -3.80
CA PRO A 389 -1.46 -3.96 -3.87
C PRO A 389 -2.36 -5.14 -3.50
N PRO A 390 -3.57 -4.85 -2.96
CA PRO A 390 -4.50 -5.90 -2.54
C PRO A 390 -4.88 -6.83 -3.70
N ASN A 391 -5.38 -8.02 -3.39
CA ASN A 391 -5.94 -8.92 -4.40
C ASN A 391 -7.02 -8.18 -5.23
N ALA A 392 -7.04 -8.40 -6.55
CA ALA A 392 -7.99 -7.79 -7.48
C ALA A 392 -9.46 -7.95 -7.04
N LEU A 393 -9.81 -9.09 -6.44
CA LEU A 393 -11.16 -9.36 -5.94
C LEU A 393 -11.59 -8.42 -4.80
N LYS A 394 -10.64 -7.79 -4.11
CA LYS A 394 -10.91 -6.83 -3.02
C LYS A 394 -11.09 -5.40 -3.55
N VAL A 395 -10.71 -5.10 -4.79
CA VAL A 395 -10.65 -3.73 -5.32
C VAL A 395 -12.01 -3.02 -5.29
N PRO A 396 -13.13 -3.61 -5.75
CA PRO A 396 -14.43 -2.94 -5.71
C PRO A 396 -14.80 -2.48 -4.30
N ASP A 397 -14.79 -3.41 -3.33
CA ASP A 397 -15.09 -3.13 -1.92
C ASP A 397 -14.22 -2.00 -1.36
N LEU A 398 -12.92 -2.03 -1.66
CA LEU A 398 -11.98 -1.03 -1.16
C LEU A 398 -12.21 0.35 -1.80
N ILE A 399 -12.65 0.42 -3.06
CA ILE A 399 -13.04 1.68 -3.69
C ILE A 399 -14.32 2.22 -3.06
N ASP A 400 -15.31 1.37 -2.79
CA ASP A 400 -16.54 1.77 -2.08
C ASP A 400 -16.21 2.28 -0.66
N GLY A 401 -15.28 1.62 0.03
CA GLY A 401 -14.79 2.06 1.34
C GLY A 401 -14.07 3.41 1.30
N LEU A 402 -13.27 3.65 0.25
CA LEU A 402 -12.63 4.95 0.00
C LEU A 402 -13.69 6.04 -0.26
N GLU A 403 -14.65 5.78 -1.15
CA GLU A 403 -15.75 6.69 -1.46
C GLU A 403 -16.53 7.07 -0.20
N ALA A 404 -16.97 6.09 0.58
CA ALA A 404 -17.71 6.32 1.82
C ALA A 404 -16.89 7.13 2.84
N PHE A 405 -15.59 6.87 2.97
CA PHE A 405 -14.73 7.59 3.90
C PHE A 405 -14.52 9.05 3.46
N VAL A 406 -14.21 9.28 2.19
CA VAL A 406 -14.01 10.64 1.64
C VAL A 406 -15.33 11.43 1.60
N GLY A 407 -16.49 10.77 1.53
CA GLY A 407 -17.80 11.43 1.57
C GLY A 407 -18.21 11.99 2.94
N ARG A 408 -17.45 11.71 4.01
CA ARG A 408 -17.78 12.14 5.38
C ARG A 408 -17.67 13.65 5.59
N ALA A 409 -18.72 14.21 6.18
CA ALA A 409 -18.81 15.64 6.50
C ALA A 409 -17.99 16.07 7.73
N ASP A 410 -17.65 15.14 8.62
CA ASP A 410 -16.86 15.43 9.82
C ASP A 410 -15.35 15.53 9.56
N LEU A 411 -14.90 15.15 8.36
CA LEU A 411 -13.51 15.23 7.96
C LEU A 411 -13.17 16.61 7.37
N SER A 412 -12.00 17.15 7.73
CA SER A 412 -11.49 18.37 7.08
C SER A 412 -11.23 18.15 5.59
N GLY A 413 -11.34 19.21 4.80
CA GLY A 413 -11.01 19.18 3.36
C GLY A 413 -9.60 18.65 3.06
N VAL A 414 -8.62 19.02 3.89
CA VAL A 414 -7.24 18.55 3.79
C VAL A 414 -7.16 17.04 4.05
N THR A 415 -7.86 16.56 5.07
CA THR A 415 -7.94 15.12 5.39
C THR A 415 -8.54 14.34 4.22
N ARG A 416 -9.70 14.79 3.71
CA ARG A 416 -10.38 14.18 2.57
C ARG A 416 -9.47 14.09 1.35
N ALA A 417 -8.79 15.18 0.98
CA ALA A 417 -7.92 15.23 -0.20
C ALA A 417 -6.68 14.31 -0.08
N LEU A 418 -5.98 14.36 1.07
CA LEU A 418 -4.79 13.54 1.30
C LEU A 418 -5.11 12.04 1.31
N ILE A 419 -6.23 11.66 1.93
CA ILE A 419 -6.70 10.27 1.99
C ILE A 419 -7.18 9.79 0.63
N ALA A 420 -7.94 10.62 -0.11
CA ALA A 420 -8.38 10.29 -1.46
C ALA A 420 -7.22 9.85 -2.36
N HIS A 421 -6.12 10.60 -2.33
CA HIS A 421 -4.91 10.22 -3.06
C HIS A 421 -4.25 8.96 -2.48
N LEU A 422 -3.94 8.96 -1.18
CA LEU A 422 -3.11 7.91 -0.57
C LEU A 422 -3.78 6.54 -0.65
N GLU A 423 -5.08 6.46 -0.32
CA GLU A 423 -5.81 5.20 -0.33
C GLU A 423 -6.03 4.72 -1.77
N PHE A 424 -6.35 5.61 -2.71
CA PHE A 424 -6.49 5.24 -4.12
C PHE A 424 -5.21 4.59 -4.69
N VAL A 425 -4.04 5.19 -4.47
CA VAL A 425 -2.76 4.62 -4.93
C VAL A 425 -2.34 3.37 -4.16
N THR A 426 -2.89 3.16 -2.96
CA THR A 426 -2.70 1.95 -2.14
C THR A 426 -3.54 0.78 -2.64
N ILE A 427 -4.79 1.03 -3.03
CA ILE A 427 -5.68 0.04 -3.67
C ILE A 427 -5.12 -0.36 -5.05
N HIS A 428 -4.56 0.63 -5.76
CA HIS A 428 -3.96 0.47 -7.09
C HIS A 428 -4.91 -0.25 -8.07
N PRO A 429 -6.10 0.32 -8.35
CA PRO A 429 -7.19 -0.40 -9.01
C PRO A 429 -6.96 -0.73 -10.49
N PHE A 430 -6.00 -0.10 -11.17
CA PHE A 430 -5.73 -0.29 -12.60
C PHE A 430 -4.35 -0.89 -12.89
N LEU A 431 -4.12 -1.34 -14.14
CA LEU A 431 -2.80 -1.83 -14.58
C LEU A 431 -1.79 -0.70 -14.81
N ASP A 432 -2.25 0.48 -15.22
CA ASP A 432 -1.47 1.70 -15.40
C ASP A 432 -2.36 2.91 -15.08
N GLY A 433 -1.77 4.10 -14.91
CA GLY A 433 -2.48 5.36 -14.72
C GLY A 433 -2.78 5.70 -13.27
N ASN A 434 -2.57 4.78 -12.31
CA ASN A 434 -2.89 4.99 -10.90
C ASN A 434 -2.21 6.22 -10.29
N GLY A 435 -0.95 6.50 -10.63
CA GLY A 435 -0.26 7.70 -10.15
C GLY A 435 -0.89 9.00 -10.69
N ARG A 436 -1.14 9.06 -12.00
CA ARG A 436 -1.77 10.21 -12.68
C ARG A 436 -3.17 10.47 -12.16
N LEU A 437 -3.98 9.42 -12.09
CA LEU A 437 -5.35 9.52 -11.60
C LEU A 437 -5.39 9.85 -10.10
N GLY A 438 -4.52 9.27 -9.28
CA GLY A 438 -4.43 9.62 -7.86
C GLY A 438 -4.18 11.10 -7.63
N ARG A 439 -3.30 11.74 -8.42
CA ARG A 439 -3.04 13.19 -8.36
C ARG A 439 -4.19 14.04 -8.88
N LEU A 440 -4.97 13.54 -9.84
CA LEU A 440 -6.22 14.18 -10.26
C LEU A 440 -7.28 14.09 -9.14
N LEU A 441 -7.41 12.94 -8.48
CA LEU A 441 -8.35 12.75 -7.36
C LEU A 441 -7.96 13.58 -6.12
N LEU A 442 -6.66 13.73 -5.84
CA LEU A 442 -6.16 14.68 -4.84
C LEU A 442 -6.75 16.06 -5.06
N ASN A 443 -6.66 16.54 -6.30
CA ASN A 443 -7.03 17.90 -6.67
C ASN A 443 -8.54 18.08 -6.87
N LEU A 444 -9.26 17.05 -7.32
CA LEU A 444 -10.72 17.05 -7.32
C LEU A 444 -11.26 17.33 -5.91
N VAL A 445 -10.83 16.53 -4.94
CA VAL A 445 -11.29 16.67 -3.55
C VAL A 445 -10.75 17.94 -2.89
N ALA A 446 -9.54 18.39 -3.25
CA ALA A 446 -9.03 19.68 -2.79
C ALA A 446 -9.90 20.84 -3.28
N LEU A 447 -10.20 20.92 -4.58
CA LEU A 447 -11.02 21.99 -5.14
C LEU A 447 -12.45 21.99 -4.59
N GLU A 448 -13.07 20.81 -4.44
CA GLU A 448 -14.38 20.66 -3.78
C GLU A 448 -14.36 21.19 -2.34
N ALA A 449 -13.25 21.03 -1.64
CA ALA A 449 -13.06 21.52 -0.29
C ALA A 449 -12.63 23.00 -0.21
N GLY A 450 -12.61 23.73 -1.33
CA GLY A 450 -12.20 25.14 -1.37
C GLY A 450 -10.68 25.35 -1.28
N LEU A 451 -9.89 24.30 -1.56
CA LEU A 451 -8.43 24.33 -1.51
C LEU A 451 -7.83 24.50 -2.92
N PRO A 452 -6.69 25.19 -3.07
CA PRO A 452 -6.05 25.39 -4.37
C PRO A 452 -5.48 24.10 -4.96
N TRP A 453 -5.35 24.07 -6.29
CA TRP A 453 -4.68 22.99 -7.00
C TRP A 453 -3.21 22.88 -6.60
N VAL A 454 -2.77 21.66 -6.33
CA VAL A 454 -1.41 21.29 -5.94
C VAL A 454 -0.76 20.45 -7.03
N THR A 455 0.42 20.91 -7.50
CA THR A 455 1.29 20.15 -8.40
C THR A 455 2.45 19.55 -7.63
N VAL A 456 2.58 18.22 -7.69
CA VAL A 456 3.77 17.50 -7.21
C VAL A 456 4.83 17.54 -8.31
N ARG A 457 6.01 18.09 -8.02
CA ARG A 457 7.04 18.22 -9.05
C ARG A 457 7.77 16.90 -9.30
N SER A 458 8.09 16.64 -10.56
CA SER A 458 8.81 15.44 -10.98
C SER A 458 10.25 15.35 -10.45
N ASP A 459 10.90 16.47 -10.10
CA ASP A 459 12.20 16.48 -9.42
C ASP A 459 12.10 16.13 -7.92
N GLU A 460 10.89 16.09 -7.37
CA GLU A 460 10.58 15.61 -6.02
C GLU A 460 10.02 14.18 -6.02
N ARG A 461 10.11 13.47 -7.16
CA ARG A 461 9.59 12.10 -7.32
C ARG A 461 10.09 11.15 -6.24
N ALA A 462 11.39 11.16 -5.96
CA ALA A 462 12.00 10.24 -4.98
C ALA A 462 11.49 10.47 -3.54
N PRO A 463 11.54 11.69 -2.96
CA PRO A 463 10.96 11.92 -1.63
C PRO A 463 9.44 11.70 -1.58
N PHE A 464 8.70 12.02 -2.64
CA PHE A 464 7.25 11.78 -2.70
C PHE A 464 6.90 10.29 -2.69
N PHE A 465 7.54 9.47 -3.54
CA PHE A 465 7.26 8.04 -3.56
C PHE A 465 7.71 7.32 -2.29
N ARG A 466 8.83 7.75 -1.67
CA ARG A 466 9.24 7.24 -0.36
C ARG A 466 8.23 7.56 0.74
N SER A 467 7.59 8.73 0.71
CA SER A 467 6.60 9.09 1.73
C SER A 467 5.32 8.26 1.60
N ILE A 468 4.90 7.94 0.36
CA ILE A 468 3.78 7.02 0.08
C ILE A 468 4.11 5.60 0.56
N GLU A 469 5.27 5.05 0.18
CA GLU A 469 5.65 3.67 0.54
C GLU A 469 5.73 3.49 2.06
N ARG A 470 6.24 4.50 2.78
CA ARG A 470 6.32 4.49 4.24
C ARG A 470 4.93 4.49 4.90
N ALA A 471 3.98 5.24 4.34
CA ALA A 471 2.60 5.25 4.81
C ALA A 471 1.89 3.90 4.54
N GLN A 472 2.20 3.26 3.42
CA GLN A 472 1.62 1.98 3.00
C GLN A 472 2.13 0.79 3.81
N VAL A 473 3.45 0.72 4.03
CA VAL A 473 4.10 -0.47 4.60
C VAL A 473 4.43 -0.32 6.07
N ASP A 474 4.97 0.84 6.46
CA ASP A 474 5.46 1.08 7.83
C ASP A 474 4.41 1.74 8.74
N GLN A 475 3.21 1.97 8.21
CA GLN A 475 2.11 2.69 8.87
C GLN A 475 2.47 4.12 9.34
N ASP A 476 3.55 4.68 8.80
CA ASP A 476 3.98 6.04 9.12
C ASP A 476 3.61 7.00 7.99
N THR A 477 2.52 7.73 8.24
CA THR A 477 1.90 8.64 7.28
C THR A 477 2.44 10.08 7.43
N GLU A 478 3.24 10.37 8.46
CA GLU A 478 3.69 11.72 8.78
C GLU A 478 4.49 12.37 7.62
N PRO A 479 5.48 11.70 6.99
CA PRO A 479 6.22 12.30 5.87
C PRO A 479 5.34 12.64 4.68
N TYR A 480 4.31 11.84 4.41
CA TYR A 480 3.37 12.07 3.31
C TYR A 480 2.48 13.28 3.60
N VAL A 481 1.92 13.36 4.82
CA VAL A 481 1.11 14.51 5.25
C VAL A 481 1.92 15.80 5.19
N ARG A 482 3.15 15.80 5.73
CA ARG A 482 4.01 16.98 5.72
C ARG A 482 4.37 17.43 4.30
N PHE A 483 4.64 16.48 3.41
CA PHE A 483 4.96 16.77 2.01
C PHE A 483 3.79 17.46 1.29
N LEU A 484 2.60 16.86 1.30
CA LEU A 484 1.44 17.44 0.62
C LEU A 484 0.93 18.71 1.31
N TRP A 485 1.00 18.78 2.64
CA TRP A 485 0.69 20.01 3.37
C TRP A 485 1.60 21.17 2.98
N HIS A 486 2.90 20.92 2.80
CA HIS A 486 3.83 21.95 2.36
C HIS A 486 3.42 22.52 0.99
N LEU A 487 3.12 21.65 0.03
CA LEU A 487 2.69 22.07 -1.30
C LEU A 487 1.34 22.79 -1.29
N LEU A 488 0.37 22.29 -0.51
CA LEU A 488 -0.94 22.91 -0.36
C LEU A 488 -0.83 24.32 0.22
N ARG A 489 -0.06 24.48 1.30
CA ARG A 489 0.18 25.78 1.92
C ARG A 489 0.87 26.73 0.95
N GLN A 490 1.86 26.26 0.20
CA GLN A 490 2.54 27.07 -0.81
C GLN A 490 1.56 27.53 -1.90
N ALA A 491 0.71 26.62 -2.41
CA ALA A 491 -0.29 26.97 -3.41
C ALA A 491 -1.28 28.03 -2.89
N ALA A 492 -1.71 27.91 -1.63
CA ALA A 492 -2.59 28.89 -0.99
C ALA A 492 -1.91 30.26 -0.81
N THR A 493 -0.67 30.29 -0.32
CA THR A 493 0.09 31.54 -0.17
C THR A 493 0.38 32.21 -1.51
N ASP A 494 0.73 31.44 -2.55
CA ASP A 494 0.95 31.96 -3.90
C ASP A 494 -0.33 32.56 -4.49
N LEU A 495 -1.48 31.91 -4.23
CA LEU A 495 -2.78 32.37 -4.69
C LEU A 495 -3.20 33.69 -4.01
N GLU A 496 -3.13 33.74 -2.68
CA GLU A 496 -3.41 34.95 -1.90
C GLU A 496 -2.48 36.12 -2.27
N GLY A 497 -1.18 35.83 -2.47
CA GLY A 497 -0.18 36.83 -2.84
C GLY A 497 -0.38 37.43 -4.23
N ARG A 498 -1.08 36.73 -5.14
CA ARG A 498 -1.49 37.25 -6.46
C ARG A 498 -2.72 38.15 -6.33
N ASP A 499 -3.68 37.77 -5.48
CA ASP A 499 -4.90 38.55 -5.26
C ASP A 499 -4.57 39.92 -4.64
N ARG A 500 -3.56 40.00 -3.77
CA ARG A 500 -3.07 41.27 -3.21
C ARG A 500 -2.30 42.15 -4.19
N ARG A 501 -1.75 41.60 -5.28
CA ARG A 501 -0.81 42.32 -6.19
C ARG A 501 -1.38 42.71 -7.54
N GLY A 502 -2.52 42.14 -7.98
CA GLY A 502 -3.14 42.43 -9.27
C GLY A 502 -2.34 41.89 -10.48
N ALA A 503 -2.85 40.81 -11.10
CA ALA A 503 -2.36 40.12 -12.30
C ALA A 503 -0.92 39.48 -12.24
N PRO A 504 -0.66 38.36 -12.97
CA PRO A 504 0.37 37.39 -12.57
C PRO A 504 1.72 37.52 -13.29
N ARG A 505 2.81 37.15 -12.60
CA ARG A 505 4.01 36.57 -13.24
C ARG A 505 3.72 35.10 -13.54
N ARG A 506 3.63 34.71 -14.81
CA ARG A 506 3.54 33.29 -15.23
C ARG A 506 4.63 32.48 -14.52
N ARG A 507 4.28 31.34 -13.91
CA ARG A 507 5.28 30.31 -13.55
C ARG A 507 5.74 29.68 -14.87
N VAL A 508 6.72 30.30 -15.51
CA VAL A 508 7.35 29.77 -16.72
C VAL A 508 8.17 28.53 -16.30
N LEU A 509 8.00 27.43 -17.02
CA LEU A 509 8.88 26.27 -16.94
C LEU A 509 10.30 26.75 -17.30
N ARG A 510 11.14 26.99 -16.29
CA ARG A 510 12.52 27.47 -16.53
C ARG A 510 13.31 26.37 -17.23
N LYS A 511 13.88 26.70 -18.39
CA LYS A 511 14.92 25.89 -19.05
C LYS A 511 16.06 25.64 -18.06
N LYS A 512 16.33 24.38 -17.72
CA LYS A 512 17.68 24.02 -17.30
C LYS A 512 18.49 23.94 -18.61
N ALA A 513 19.50 24.81 -18.70
CA ALA A 513 20.52 24.75 -19.74
C ALA A 513 21.36 23.48 -19.61
#